data_AF-A0A7C6AM11-F1
#
_entry.id   AF-A0A7C6AM11-F1
#
_cell.length_a   1.000
_cell.length_b   1.000
_cell.length_c   1.000
_cell.angle_alpha   90.00
_cell.angle_beta   90.00
_cell.angle_gamma   90.00
#
_symmetry.space_group_name_H-M   'P 1'
#
loop_
_entity.id
_entity.type
_entity.pdbx_description
1 polymer ?
#
loop_
_entity_poly.entity_id
_entity_poly.type
_entity_poly.pdbx_seq_one_letter_code
_entity_poly.pdbx_strand_id
1 'polypeptide(L)'
;MLLSTGQCPRSPRCLGEIPGAQPEAGKNQRNGRVTPEEKVKLVSFFPLVLVVFLSSCATFPREANLTDEEKDFLSTVRYIITQEERNTFLNLPSSERGAFIDDFWKKRDPKPETEINEYKEEYYRRVEEAKHLFTEGGLSGWLQDRGRIYILLGPPEQREQYPRGYTFYGFPTEIWHYGFHRLIFVDTRWNGNFELQPESARMLAEINTAQMQLKPAIRKEKPEEKPAPLDFRIEVKRTSAAEVTLSVLIPYRNIWFSSQKDRLETALEVAVEIFNPAGERVLSRSQSYPLSLTEKKLKDLIHQDLTMEISLILEPGEYNATVSLKNVTGKGEGKKQFRIKV
;
A
#
# COMPACT_ATOMS: atom_id res chain seq x y z
N MET A 1 38.18 -33.77 55.03
CA MET A 1 39.41 -34.57 55.24
C MET A 1 39.91 -35.04 53.88
N LEU A 2 41.17 -34.70 53.61
CA LEU A 2 42.18 -35.35 52.77
C LEU A 2 42.06 -35.38 51.22
N LEU A 3 43.08 -34.72 50.67
CA LEU A 3 43.64 -34.63 49.32
C LEU A 3 44.18 -35.96 48.75
N SER A 4 44.30 -36.04 47.42
CA SER A 4 45.44 -36.63 46.67
C SER A 4 45.14 -36.55 45.15
N THR A 5 45.67 -35.59 44.37
CA THR A 5 46.96 -35.56 43.64
C THR A 5 47.22 -36.64 42.59
N GLY A 6 47.59 -36.15 41.39
CA GLY A 6 48.40 -36.81 40.37
C GLY A 6 47.67 -36.99 39.03
N GLN A 7 48.25 -36.83 37.85
CA GLN A 7 49.51 -36.27 37.37
C GLN A 7 49.37 -36.26 35.83
N CYS A 8 49.87 -35.22 35.17
CA CYS A 8 50.03 -35.14 33.71
C CYS A 8 51.31 -35.87 33.23
N PRO A 9 51.39 -36.32 31.98
CA PRO A 9 52.63 -36.29 31.18
C PRO A 9 52.44 -35.41 29.92
N ARG A 10 53.20 -34.32 29.71
CA ARG A 10 54.55 -34.23 29.06
C ARG A 10 54.57 -34.95 27.69
N SER A 11 54.89 -34.36 26.53
CA SER A 11 55.87 -33.31 26.16
C SER A 11 55.87 -33.08 24.60
N PRO A 12 56.86 -32.46 23.91
CA PRO A 12 56.78 -31.08 23.38
C PRO A 12 57.25 -30.91 21.90
N ARG A 13 57.18 -29.69 21.34
CA ARG A 13 58.13 -29.07 20.37
C ARG A 13 57.50 -27.84 19.71
N CYS A 14 58.19 -26.76 19.34
CA CYS A 14 59.35 -26.03 19.84
C CYS A 14 59.35 -24.71 19.04
N LEU A 15 59.78 -23.62 19.68
CA LEU A 15 59.99 -22.28 19.13
C LEU A 15 61.23 -22.19 18.24
N GLY A 16 61.29 -21.12 17.44
CA GLY A 16 62.49 -20.46 16.88
C GLY A 16 62.07 -19.41 15.85
N GLU A 17 61.95 -18.13 16.18
CA GLU A 17 62.97 -17.05 16.28
C GLU A 17 63.29 -16.30 14.97
N ILE A 18 63.40 -14.97 15.11
CA ILE A 18 63.55 -13.88 14.12
C ILE A 18 65.05 -13.53 13.96
N PRO A 19 65.53 -12.92 12.85
CA PRO A 19 65.84 -11.47 12.81
C PRO A 19 65.54 -10.85 11.40
N GLY A 20 65.33 -9.55 11.13
CA GLY A 20 65.92 -8.31 11.62
C GLY A 20 66.93 -7.74 10.59
N ALA A 21 66.59 -6.66 9.85
CA ALA A 21 67.47 -5.55 9.36
C ALA A 21 67.01 -4.87 8.02
N GLN A 22 66.93 -3.53 8.04
CA GLN A 22 66.88 -2.57 6.90
C GLN A 22 68.29 -2.41 6.25
N PRO A 23 68.61 -1.44 5.34
CA PRO A 23 67.83 -0.53 4.47
C PRO A 23 68.32 -0.60 2.99
N GLU A 24 67.82 0.23 2.06
CA GLU A 24 68.67 0.95 1.08
C GLU A 24 67.91 2.09 0.39
N ALA A 25 68.60 3.21 0.25
CA ALA A 25 68.16 4.45 -0.40
C ALA A 25 69.15 4.82 -1.50
N GLY A 26 68.63 5.23 -2.66
CA GLY A 26 69.13 6.37 -3.44
C GLY A 26 70.25 6.16 -4.46
N LYS A 27 69.97 6.63 -5.70
CA LYS A 27 70.82 7.25 -6.76
C LYS A 27 70.31 6.80 -8.14
N ASN A 28 70.27 7.57 -9.22
CA ASN A 28 70.67 8.94 -9.51
C ASN A 28 70.01 9.39 -10.84
N GLN A 29 69.98 10.69 -11.05
CA GLN A 29 69.48 11.45 -12.21
C GLN A 29 70.12 11.10 -13.57
N ARG A 30 69.42 11.41 -14.69
CA ARG A 30 69.96 12.26 -15.77
C ARG A 30 68.88 12.75 -16.77
N ASN A 31 69.01 14.04 -17.10
CA ASN A 31 68.25 14.87 -18.03
C ASN A 31 68.35 14.45 -19.51
N GLY A 32 67.38 14.88 -20.34
CA GLY A 32 67.61 15.05 -21.79
C GLY A 32 66.41 15.34 -22.69
N ARG A 33 66.09 16.64 -22.88
CA ARG A 33 65.59 17.34 -24.10
C ARG A 33 64.47 16.78 -25.02
N VAL A 34 63.34 17.49 -25.00
CA VAL A 34 62.64 18.24 -26.09
C VAL A 34 62.87 17.85 -27.56
N THR A 35 61.77 17.62 -28.31
CA THR A 35 61.37 18.20 -29.64
C THR A 35 59.91 17.74 -30.00
N PRO A 36 59.19 18.27 -31.02
CA PRO A 36 58.03 19.15 -30.78
C PRO A 36 56.69 18.61 -31.35
N GLU A 37 55.62 19.37 -31.06
CA GLU A 37 54.25 19.21 -31.53
C GLU A 37 54.09 18.88 -33.03
N GLU A 38 53.19 17.93 -33.33
CA GLU A 38 52.52 17.85 -34.62
C GLU A 38 51.00 17.90 -34.42
N LYS A 39 50.41 18.98 -34.96
CA LYS A 39 48.98 19.31 -34.83
C LYS A 39 48.16 18.41 -35.75
N VAL A 40 47.41 17.46 -35.19
CA VAL A 40 46.37 16.74 -35.95
C VAL A 40 45.05 17.48 -35.82
N LYS A 41 44.59 18.02 -36.96
CA LYS A 41 43.32 18.74 -37.08
C LYS A 41 42.13 17.79 -36.97
N LEU A 42 41.22 18.20 -36.09
CA LEU A 42 39.86 17.75 -35.87
C LEU A 42 39.07 17.63 -37.19
N VAL A 43 38.56 16.44 -37.50
CA VAL A 43 37.38 16.26 -38.35
C VAL A 43 36.43 15.32 -37.61
N SER A 44 35.54 15.91 -36.82
CA SER A 44 34.41 15.23 -36.20
C SER A 44 33.25 15.25 -37.19
N PHE A 45 32.91 14.09 -37.75
CA PHE A 45 31.64 13.83 -38.39
C PHE A 45 31.01 12.65 -37.64
N PHE A 46 30.08 12.93 -36.73
CA PHE A 46 29.15 11.93 -36.23
C PHE A 46 27.75 12.56 -36.17
N PRO A 47 26.75 11.95 -36.82
CA PRO A 47 25.44 12.55 -37.00
C PRO A 47 24.61 12.47 -35.72
N LEU A 48 23.87 13.55 -35.50
CA LEU A 48 22.54 13.65 -34.88
C LEU A 48 21.88 12.29 -34.54
N VAL A 49 22.08 11.81 -33.32
CA VAL A 49 21.12 10.94 -32.64
C VAL A 49 20.73 11.68 -31.36
N LEU A 50 19.76 12.58 -31.52
CA LEU A 50 19.10 13.24 -30.40
C LEU A 50 18.28 12.16 -29.67
N VAL A 51 18.86 11.66 -28.59
CA VAL A 51 18.24 10.73 -27.65
C VAL A 51 16.95 11.36 -27.12
N VAL A 52 15.80 10.91 -27.64
CA VAL A 52 14.48 11.18 -27.08
C VAL A 52 14.31 10.27 -25.85
N PHE A 53 14.90 10.68 -24.72
CA PHE A 53 14.66 10.09 -23.39
C PHE A 53 14.43 11.20 -22.37
N LEU A 54 13.37 12.00 -22.55
CA LEU A 54 12.85 12.88 -21.50
C LEU A 54 11.33 12.88 -21.54
N SER A 55 10.73 11.72 -21.25
CA SER A 55 9.34 11.64 -20.80
C SER A 55 9.25 10.62 -19.68
N SER A 56 10.08 10.84 -18.66
CA SER A 56 9.74 10.41 -17.31
C SER A 56 9.45 11.69 -16.54
N CYS A 57 8.20 12.15 -16.63
CA CYS A 57 7.66 13.03 -15.60
C CYS A 57 7.59 12.19 -14.32
N ALA A 58 8.71 12.07 -13.62
CA ALA A 58 8.69 11.77 -12.21
C ALA A 58 8.01 12.99 -11.56
N THR A 59 6.69 12.93 -11.42
CA THR A 59 5.95 13.84 -10.54
C THR A 59 6.39 13.53 -9.13
N PHE A 60 7.50 14.16 -8.71
CA PHE A 60 7.84 14.24 -7.30
C PHE A 60 6.67 14.93 -6.61
N PRO A 61 5.98 14.27 -5.67
CA PRO A 61 4.85 14.88 -4.98
C PRO A 61 5.34 16.16 -4.29
N ARG A 62 4.66 17.29 -4.57
CA ARG A 62 5.04 18.61 -4.08
C ARG A 62 4.74 18.72 -2.58
N GLU A 63 5.72 18.37 -1.75
CA GLU A 63 5.71 18.68 -0.30
C GLU A 63 5.64 20.20 -0.01
N ALA A 64 5.88 21.03 -1.03
CA ALA A 64 5.86 22.49 -0.94
C ALA A 64 4.49 23.12 -0.65
N ASN A 65 3.38 22.41 -0.85
CA ASN A 65 2.00 22.93 -0.68
C ASN A 65 1.30 22.37 0.57
N LEU A 66 2.06 21.96 1.59
CA LEU A 66 1.50 21.45 2.84
C LEU A 66 1.42 22.56 3.91
N THR A 67 0.33 22.59 4.66
CA THR A 67 0.29 23.39 5.91
C THR A 67 1.21 22.78 6.96
N ASP A 68 1.50 23.50 8.04
CA ASP A 68 2.36 22.98 9.09
C ASP A 68 1.70 21.82 9.85
N GLU A 69 0.37 21.83 9.98
CA GLU A 69 -0.41 20.71 10.53
C GLU A 69 -0.33 19.47 9.63
N GLU A 70 -0.38 19.64 8.31
CA GLU A 70 -0.27 18.52 7.36
C GLU A 70 1.14 17.91 7.35
N LYS A 71 2.17 18.76 7.48
CA LYS A 71 3.56 18.31 7.65
C LYS A 71 3.74 17.57 8.97
N ASP A 72 3.20 18.10 10.07
CA ASP A 72 3.27 17.47 11.37
C ASP A 72 2.54 16.12 11.37
N PHE A 73 1.36 16.04 10.74
CA PHE A 73 0.64 14.79 10.54
C PHE A 73 1.52 13.75 9.84
N LEU A 74 2.01 14.05 8.63
CA LEU A 74 2.85 13.13 7.85
C LEU A 74 4.12 12.72 8.60
N SER A 75 4.70 13.66 9.34
CA SER A 75 5.87 13.41 10.17
C SER A 75 5.52 12.44 11.29
N THR A 76 4.43 12.67 12.00
CA THR A 76 4.01 11.89 13.17
C THR A 76 3.56 10.48 12.78
N VAL A 77 2.84 10.30 11.66
CA VAL A 77 2.34 8.98 11.22
C VAL A 77 3.34 8.18 10.38
N ARG A 78 4.58 8.66 10.21
CA ARG A 78 5.60 8.07 9.31
C ARG A 78 5.85 6.58 9.48
N TYR A 79 5.60 6.02 10.67
CA TYR A 79 5.83 4.61 10.97
C TYR A 79 4.66 3.71 10.61
N ILE A 80 3.48 4.28 10.38
CA ILE A 80 2.22 3.55 10.17
C ILE A 80 1.52 3.94 8.86
N ILE A 81 1.93 5.03 8.22
CA ILE A 81 1.48 5.41 6.88
C ILE A 81 2.24 4.61 5.83
N THR A 82 1.51 4.01 4.89
CA THR A 82 2.12 3.30 3.75
C THR A 82 2.62 4.30 2.71
N GLN A 83 3.52 3.86 1.82
CA GLN A 83 4.00 4.68 0.72
C GLN A 83 2.86 5.11 -0.21
N GLU A 84 1.89 4.22 -0.45
CA GLU A 84 0.70 4.48 -1.27
C GLU A 84 -0.19 5.53 -0.62
N GLU A 85 -0.54 5.37 0.67
CA GLU A 85 -1.32 6.36 1.42
C GLU A 85 -0.63 7.72 1.45
N ARG A 86 0.69 7.76 1.68
CA ARG A 86 1.47 9.00 1.65
C ARG A 86 1.40 9.68 0.29
N ASN A 87 1.59 8.92 -0.78
CA ASN A 87 1.52 9.45 -2.15
C ASN A 87 0.11 9.97 -2.47
N THR A 88 -0.93 9.24 -2.06
CA THR A 88 -2.32 9.70 -2.19
C THR A 88 -2.53 11.02 -1.47
N PHE A 89 -2.16 11.11 -0.19
CA PHE A 89 -2.31 12.34 0.59
C PHE A 89 -1.64 13.56 -0.05
N LEU A 90 -0.42 13.39 -0.56
CA LEU A 90 0.32 14.47 -1.21
C LEU A 90 -0.30 14.93 -2.54
N ASN A 91 -1.05 14.05 -3.22
CA ASN A 91 -1.73 14.35 -4.47
C ASN A 91 -3.17 14.85 -4.29
N LEU A 92 -3.74 14.73 -3.09
CA LEU A 92 -5.07 15.26 -2.79
C LEU A 92 -5.09 16.79 -2.79
N PRO A 93 -6.17 17.42 -3.26
CA PRO A 93 -6.39 18.85 -3.06
C PRO A 93 -6.53 19.15 -1.56
N SER A 94 -6.14 20.36 -1.14
CA SER A 94 -6.15 20.74 0.29
C SER A 94 -7.52 20.54 0.95
N SER A 95 -8.62 20.74 0.23
CA SER A 95 -9.99 20.51 0.71
C SER A 95 -10.31 19.05 1.07
N GLU A 96 -9.58 18.08 0.51
CA GLU A 96 -9.83 16.64 0.73
C GLU A 96 -8.87 16.01 1.75
N ARG A 97 -7.80 16.71 2.14
CA ARG A 97 -6.77 16.18 3.06
C ARG A 97 -7.30 15.96 4.47
N GLY A 98 -8.22 16.79 4.96
CA GLY A 98 -8.88 16.59 6.26
C GLY A 98 -9.66 15.27 6.29
N ALA A 99 -10.48 15.03 5.27
CA ALA A 99 -11.24 13.78 5.14
C ALA A 99 -10.32 12.55 5.02
N PHE A 100 -9.17 12.69 4.36
CA PHE A 100 -8.16 11.63 4.33
C PHE A 100 -7.61 11.32 5.73
N ILE A 101 -7.30 12.33 6.55
CA ILE A 101 -6.78 12.11 7.91
C ILE A 101 -7.81 11.38 8.77
N ASP A 102 -9.07 11.76 8.66
CA ASP A 102 -10.17 11.10 9.37
C ASP A 102 -10.31 9.63 8.94
N ASP A 103 -10.32 9.38 7.64
CA ASP A 103 -10.40 8.03 7.07
C ASP A 103 -9.17 7.18 7.41
N PHE A 104 -7.97 7.77 7.39
CA PHE A 104 -6.72 7.13 7.76
C PHE A 104 -6.78 6.53 9.17
N TRP A 105 -7.32 7.29 10.13
CA TRP A 105 -7.49 6.84 11.51
C TRP A 105 -8.66 5.88 11.65
N LYS A 106 -9.80 6.16 11.03
CA LYS A 106 -10.98 5.28 11.04
C LYS A 106 -10.67 3.86 10.57
N LYS A 107 -9.85 3.72 9.51
CA LYS A 107 -9.39 2.41 9.00
C LYS A 107 -8.52 1.63 9.99
N ARG A 108 -7.91 2.32 10.96
CA ARG A 108 -7.03 1.77 11.99
C ARG A 108 -7.72 1.63 13.35
N ASP A 109 -9.02 1.90 13.41
CA ASP A 109 -9.82 1.76 14.62
C ASP A 109 -10.11 0.28 14.91
N PRO A 110 -9.61 -0.29 16.02
CA PRO A 110 -9.90 -1.66 16.40
C PRO A 110 -11.35 -1.85 16.87
N LYS A 111 -12.03 -0.79 17.33
CA LYS A 111 -13.36 -0.82 17.93
C LYS A 111 -14.22 0.32 17.39
N PRO A 112 -14.67 0.24 16.13
CA PRO A 112 -15.47 1.30 15.51
C PRO A 112 -16.83 1.55 16.19
N GLU A 113 -17.25 0.69 17.12
CA GLU A 113 -18.42 0.88 17.98
C GLU A 113 -18.22 1.91 19.10
N THR A 114 -16.97 2.26 19.44
CA THR A 114 -16.67 3.32 20.42
C THR A 114 -16.54 4.67 19.72
N GLU A 115 -16.90 5.75 20.41
CA GLU A 115 -16.73 7.11 19.89
C GLU A 115 -15.24 7.50 19.76
N ILE A 116 -14.39 6.87 20.58
CA ILE A 116 -12.97 7.10 20.66
C ILE A 116 -12.24 5.98 19.92
N ASN A 117 -11.27 6.35 19.10
CA ASN A 117 -10.34 5.41 18.47
C ASN A 117 -9.14 5.18 19.40
N GLU A 118 -9.13 4.07 20.13
CA GLU A 118 -8.11 3.83 21.14
C GLU A 118 -6.72 3.60 20.54
N TYR A 119 -6.65 3.08 19.30
CA TYR A 119 -5.37 2.93 18.61
C TYR A 119 -4.74 4.29 18.29
N LYS A 120 -5.56 5.27 17.85
CA LYS A 120 -5.12 6.63 17.60
C LYS A 120 -4.58 7.28 18.88
N GLU A 121 -5.33 7.23 19.98
CA GLU A 121 -4.90 7.80 21.25
C GLU A 121 -3.60 7.19 21.77
N GLU A 122 -3.54 5.85 21.77
CA GLU A 122 -2.36 5.12 22.21
C GLU A 122 -1.14 5.40 21.32
N TYR A 123 -1.33 5.51 20.00
CA TYR A 123 -0.25 5.88 19.09
C TYR A 123 0.31 7.26 19.40
N TYR A 124 -0.55 8.27 19.54
CA TYR A 124 -0.10 9.63 19.89
C TYR A 124 0.54 9.68 21.28
N ARG A 125 0.00 8.96 22.27
CA ARG A 125 0.62 8.83 23.59
C ARG A 125 2.05 8.29 23.49
N ARG A 126 2.26 7.23 22.71
CA ARG A 126 3.60 6.63 22.52
C ARG A 126 4.55 7.56 21.77
N VAL A 127 4.07 8.36 20.82
CA VAL A 127 4.89 9.37 20.14
C VAL A 127 5.39 10.40 21.14
N GLU A 128 4.52 10.93 22.00
CA GLU A 128 4.91 11.90 23.02
C GLU A 128 5.85 11.28 24.06
N GLU A 129 5.56 10.08 24.53
CA GLU A 129 6.47 9.36 25.44
C GLU A 129 7.85 9.11 24.81
N ALA A 130 7.91 8.72 23.54
CA ALA A 130 9.17 8.53 22.84
C ALA A 130 9.96 9.84 22.68
N LYS A 131 9.27 10.98 22.45
CA LYS A 131 9.90 12.31 22.45
C LYS A 131 10.54 12.63 23.81
N HIS A 132 9.90 12.24 24.90
CA HIS A 132 10.39 12.49 26.26
C HIS A 132 11.48 11.51 26.72
N LEU A 133 11.39 10.24 26.36
CA LEU A 133 12.29 9.19 26.84
C LEU A 133 13.65 9.16 26.12
N PHE A 134 13.69 9.60 24.86
CA PHE A 134 14.87 9.43 24.00
C PHE A 134 15.47 10.78 23.56
N THR A 135 15.60 11.73 24.47
CA THR A 135 16.09 13.10 24.16
C THR A 135 17.60 13.18 23.86
N GLU A 136 18.31 12.06 23.94
CA GLU A 136 19.76 11.99 23.77
C GLU A 136 20.16 12.10 22.30
N GLY A 137 21.28 12.77 22.02
CA GLY A 137 21.81 12.91 20.67
C GLY A 137 21.16 14.00 19.81
N GLY A 138 21.75 14.27 18.65
CA GLY A 138 21.35 15.39 17.78
C GLY A 138 20.06 15.20 16.99
N LEU A 139 19.39 14.04 17.13
CA LEU A 139 18.12 13.71 16.48
C LEU A 139 17.01 13.62 17.52
N SER A 140 15.82 14.10 17.17
CA SER A 140 14.64 13.96 18.03
C SER A 140 14.39 12.48 18.35
N GLY A 141 14.20 12.15 19.63
CA GLY A 141 14.22 10.78 20.13
C GLY A 141 13.30 9.79 19.46
N TRP A 142 12.11 10.25 19.08
CA TRP A 142 11.14 9.45 18.36
C TRP A 142 11.60 9.05 16.94
N LEU A 143 12.55 9.80 16.35
CA LEU A 143 13.16 9.51 15.04
C LEU A 143 14.26 8.45 15.09
N GLN A 144 14.79 8.15 16.27
CA GLN A 144 15.81 7.11 16.47
C GLN A 144 15.17 5.72 16.49
N ASP A 145 15.98 4.67 16.36
CA ASP A 145 15.46 3.30 16.38
C ASP A 145 14.74 2.97 17.70
N ARG A 146 15.26 3.40 18.85
CA ARG A 146 14.57 3.23 20.15
C ARG A 146 13.17 3.87 20.10
N GLY A 147 13.05 5.11 19.63
CA GLY A 147 11.78 5.81 19.52
C GLY A 147 10.81 5.15 18.55
N ARG A 148 11.28 4.79 17.36
CA ARG A 148 10.50 4.04 16.37
C ARG A 148 9.94 2.73 16.95
N ILE A 149 10.79 1.95 17.62
CA ILE A 149 10.39 0.67 18.19
C ILE A 149 9.38 0.87 19.33
N TYR A 150 9.60 1.87 20.19
CA TYR A 150 8.65 2.21 21.26
C TYR A 150 7.28 2.59 20.71
N ILE A 151 7.23 3.38 19.63
CA ILE A 151 5.96 3.75 18.99
C ILE A 151 5.24 2.52 18.42
N LEU A 152 5.97 1.67 17.69
CA LEU A 152 5.39 0.52 17.01
C LEU A 152 4.98 -0.61 17.96
N LEU A 153 5.81 -0.94 18.93
CA LEU A 153 5.61 -2.08 19.83
C LEU A 153 5.00 -1.68 21.17
N GLY A 154 5.12 -0.42 21.57
CA GLY A 154 4.80 0.03 22.92
C GLY A 154 5.99 -0.11 23.87
N PRO A 155 5.80 0.19 25.17
CA PRO A 155 6.85 -0.01 26.17
C PRO A 155 7.25 -1.49 26.28
N PRO A 156 8.54 -1.81 26.42
CA PRO A 156 8.99 -3.17 26.71
C PRO A 156 8.58 -3.58 28.13
N GLU A 157 8.48 -4.89 28.40
CA GLU A 157 8.21 -5.35 29.78
C GLU A 157 9.40 -5.09 30.70
N GLN A 158 10.62 -5.14 30.14
CA GLN A 158 11.84 -4.80 30.85
C GLN A 158 12.82 -4.05 29.94
N ARG A 159 13.45 -3.01 30.49
CA ARG A 159 14.51 -2.22 29.84
C ARG A 159 15.76 -2.25 30.71
N GLU A 160 16.84 -2.81 30.18
CA GLU A 160 18.17 -2.80 30.80
C GLU A 160 19.05 -1.77 30.10
N GLN A 161 19.74 -0.95 30.89
CA GLN A 161 20.59 0.13 30.38
C GLN A 161 22.02 -0.09 30.85
N TYR A 162 22.96 -0.04 29.91
CA TYR A 162 24.38 -0.13 30.16
C TYR A 162 25.07 1.09 29.54
N PRO A 163 25.07 2.25 30.23
CA PRO A 163 25.64 3.49 29.69
C PRO A 163 27.14 3.42 29.36
N ARG A 164 27.86 2.43 29.90
CA ARG A 164 29.29 2.17 29.60
C ARG A 164 29.50 0.81 28.92
N GLY A 165 28.44 0.27 28.35
CA GLY A 165 28.42 -1.04 27.72
C GLY A 165 28.28 -2.23 28.66
N TYR A 166 27.85 -3.34 28.06
CA TYR A 166 27.61 -4.60 28.76
C TYR A 166 28.92 -5.29 29.19
N THR A 167 29.98 -5.08 28.42
CA THR A 167 31.34 -5.52 28.73
C THR A 167 32.22 -4.30 29.01
N PHE A 168 33.40 -4.53 29.61
CA PHE A 168 34.33 -3.46 29.94
C PHE A 168 34.79 -2.62 28.73
N TYR A 169 34.81 -3.21 27.53
CA TYR A 169 35.15 -2.54 26.27
C TYR A 169 33.91 -2.31 25.37
N GLY A 170 32.71 -2.44 25.95
CA GLY A 170 31.46 -2.31 25.23
C GLY A 170 31.06 -0.86 24.97
N PHE A 171 30.25 -0.67 23.94
CA PHE A 171 29.57 0.59 23.66
C PHE A 171 28.31 0.72 24.52
N PRO A 172 27.81 1.95 24.80
CA PRO A 172 26.54 2.14 25.48
C PRO A 172 25.46 1.28 24.84
N THR A 173 24.79 0.47 25.66
CA THR A 173 23.87 -0.57 25.18
C THR A 173 22.56 -0.50 25.95
N GLU A 174 21.44 -0.68 25.25
CA GLU A 174 20.16 -0.96 25.86
C GLU A 174 19.60 -2.30 25.38
N ILE A 175 19.00 -3.05 26.30
CA ILE A 175 18.34 -4.33 26.00
C ILE A 175 16.88 -4.23 26.43
N TRP A 176 15.98 -4.41 25.47
CA TRP A 176 14.54 -4.34 25.68
C TRP A 176 13.95 -5.75 25.52
N HIS A 177 13.13 -6.15 26.47
CA HIS A 177 12.45 -7.45 26.46
C HIS A 177 11.00 -7.27 26.02
N TYR A 178 10.60 -8.08 25.04
CA TYR A 178 9.24 -8.26 24.54
C TYR A 178 8.90 -9.75 24.59
N GLY A 179 8.43 -10.21 25.74
CA GLY A 179 8.29 -11.63 26.06
C GLY A 179 9.62 -12.38 25.98
N PHE A 180 9.73 -13.37 25.09
CA PHE A 180 10.98 -14.12 24.87
C PHE A 180 11.95 -13.45 23.89
N HIS A 181 11.53 -12.37 23.24
CA HIS A 181 12.34 -11.66 22.26
C HIS A 181 13.11 -10.51 22.93
N ARG A 182 14.36 -10.32 22.51
CA ARG A 182 15.22 -9.24 23.01
C ARG A 182 15.63 -8.35 21.86
N LEU A 183 15.39 -7.04 22.01
CA LEU A 183 15.87 -6.04 21.06
C LEU A 183 17.05 -5.32 21.69
N ILE A 184 18.19 -5.34 21.00
CA ILE A 184 19.44 -4.75 21.46
C ILE A 184 19.71 -3.49 20.66
N PHE A 185 19.93 -2.40 21.36
CA PHE A 185 20.30 -1.12 20.79
C PHE A 185 21.69 -0.72 21.26
N VAL A 186 22.51 -0.19 20.36
CA VAL A 186 23.90 0.17 20.65
C VAL A 186 24.21 1.55 20.08
N ASP A 187 24.81 2.41 20.89
CA ASP A 187 25.40 3.68 20.44
C ASP A 187 26.90 3.47 20.16
N THR A 188 27.21 3.09 18.92
CA THR A 188 28.60 2.85 18.49
C THR A 188 29.42 4.14 18.35
N ARG A 189 28.75 5.31 18.35
CA ARG A 189 29.36 6.62 18.08
C ARG A 189 29.49 7.50 19.31
N TRP A 190 29.03 7.03 20.48
CA TRP A 190 29.03 7.79 21.74
C TRP A 190 28.34 9.15 21.64
N ASN A 191 27.30 9.23 20.82
CA ASN A 191 26.59 10.48 20.56
C ASN A 191 25.13 10.45 21.02
N GLY A 192 24.71 9.41 21.74
CA GLY A 192 23.34 9.19 22.19
C GLY A 192 22.40 8.61 21.12
N ASN A 193 22.88 8.35 19.91
CA ASN A 193 22.08 7.73 18.85
C ASN A 193 22.22 6.21 18.90
N PHE A 194 21.27 5.57 19.57
CA PHE A 194 21.24 4.12 19.69
C PHE A 194 20.58 3.49 18.46
N GLU A 195 21.33 2.62 17.77
CA GLU A 195 20.89 1.91 16.57
C GLU A 195 20.51 0.46 16.92
N LEU A 196 19.43 -0.04 16.32
CA LEU A 196 18.98 -1.42 16.50
C LEU A 196 19.99 -2.37 15.86
N GLN A 197 20.46 -3.37 16.62
CA GLN A 197 21.41 -4.34 16.10
C GLN A 197 20.76 -5.30 15.08
N PRO A 198 21.49 -5.74 14.02
CA PRO A 198 20.94 -6.59 12.97
C PRO A 198 20.32 -7.91 13.46
N GLU A 199 20.89 -8.55 14.49
CA GLU A 199 20.34 -9.76 15.10
C GLU A 199 18.94 -9.55 15.70
N SER A 200 18.64 -8.32 16.12
CA SER A 200 17.34 -7.92 16.64
C SER A 200 16.33 -7.67 15.52
N ALA A 201 16.77 -7.42 14.28
CA ALA A 201 15.87 -7.21 13.14
C ALA A 201 15.07 -8.46 12.78
N ARG A 202 15.67 -9.65 12.94
CA ARG A 202 14.95 -10.93 12.75
C ARG A 202 13.87 -11.12 13.82
N MET A 203 14.20 -10.83 15.08
CA MET A 203 13.25 -10.88 16.19
C MET A 203 12.12 -9.86 16.01
N LEU A 204 12.42 -8.66 15.52
CA LEU A 204 11.41 -7.66 15.17
C LEU A 204 10.43 -8.18 14.11
N ALA A 205 10.91 -8.92 13.10
CA ALA A 205 10.03 -9.54 12.10
C ALA A 205 9.11 -10.61 12.72
N GLU A 206 9.61 -11.40 13.67
CA GLU A 206 8.82 -12.38 14.43
C GLU A 206 7.75 -11.67 15.27
N ILE A 207 8.11 -10.63 16.02
CA ILE A 207 7.18 -9.81 16.82
C ILE A 207 6.11 -9.19 15.94
N ASN A 208 6.50 -8.58 14.81
CA ASN A 208 5.55 -7.95 13.89
C ASN A 208 4.59 -8.97 13.29
N THR A 209 5.06 -10.18 12.98
CA THR A 209 4.21 -11.26 12.46
C THR A 209 3.21 -11.71 13.51
N ALA A 210 3.65 -11.92 14.76
CA ALA A 210 2.77 -12.26 15.87
C ALA A 210 1.73 -11.16 16.14
N GLN A 211 2.14 -9.89 16.13
CA GLN A 211 1.22 -8.77 16.26
C GLN A 211 0.21 -8.70 15.11
N MET A 212 0.61 -8.98 13.86
CA MET A 212 -0.34 -9.05 12.74
C MET A 212 -1.37 -10.16 12.87
N GLN A 213 -1.00 -11.29 13.50
CA GLN A 213 -1.93 -12.40 13.75
C GLN A 213 -2.89 -12.11 14.91
N LEU A 214 -2.45 -11.32 15.90
CA LEU A 214 -3.23 -10.93 17.07
C LEU A 214 -4.11 -9.70 16.83
N LYS A 215 -3.76 -8.83 15.88
CA LYS A 215 -4.60 -7.72 15.47
C LYS A 215 -5.93 -8.29 14.94
N PRO A 216 -7.10 -7.77 15.38
CA PRO A 216 -8.34 -8.03 14.65
C PRO A 216 -8.04 -7.66 13.20
N ALA A 217 -8.34 -8.57 12.27
CA ALA A 217 -8.04 -8.37 10.87
C ALA A 217 -8.44 -6.95 10.53
N ILE A 218 -7.46 -6.09 10.15
CA ILE A 218 -7.73 -4.75 9.63
C ILE A 218 -8.93 -4.96 8.75
N ARG A 219 -10.03 -4.26 9.06
CA ARG A 219 -11.23 -4.29 8.25
C ARG A 219 -10.76 -3.73 6.91
N LYS A 220 -10.18 -4.61 6.09
CA LYS A 220 -10.18 -4.48 4.65
C LYS A 220 -11.66 -4.35 4.44
N GLU A 221 -12.12 -3.12 4.28
CA GLU A 221 -13.27 -2.88 3.44
C GLU A 221 -12.96 -3.78 2.25
N LYS A 222 -13.70 -4.90 2.14
CA LYS A 222 -13.73 -5.65 0.90
C LYS A 222 -13.89 -4.55 -0.13
N PRO A 223 -12.89 -4.31 -1.00
CA PRO A 223 -12.91 -3.16 -1.90
C PRO A 223 -14.25 -3.25 -2.59
N GLU A 224 -15.17 -2.32 -2.27
CA GLU A 224 -16.64 -2.51 -2.39
C GLU A 224 -16.89 -3.63 -3.37
N GLU A 225 -17.09 -4.88 -2.91
CA GLU A 225 -17.07 -6.04 -3.80
C GLU A 225 -18.08 -5.70 -4.87
N LYS A 226 -17.61 -5.23 -6.04
CA LYS A 226 -18.52 -4.72 -7.06
C LYS A 226 -19.35 -5.94 -7.33
N PRO A 227 -20.65 -5.92 -6.95
CA PRO A 227 -21.44 -7.14 -6.99
C PRO A 227 -21.28 -7.69 -8.38
N ALA A 228 -20.95 -9.00 -8.46
CA ALA A 228 -20.54 -9.63 -9.70
C ALA A 228 -21.42 -9.14 -10.84
N PRO A 229 -20.84 -8.70 -11.97
CA PRO A 229 -21.58 -7.97 -12.97
C PRO A 229 -22.81 -8.77 -13.38
N LEU A 230 -23.96 -8.09 -13.45
CA LEU A 230 -25.21 -8.76 -13.79
C LEU A 230 -25.06 -9.39 -15.17
N ASP A 231 -25.11 -10.72 -15.22
CA ASP A 231 -25.14 -11.44 -16.49
C ASP A 231 -26.59 -11.53 -16.97
N PHE A 232 -26.86 -10.82 -18.07
CA PHE A 232 -28.15 -10.75 -18.74
C PHE A 232 -27.96 -10.88 -20.26
N ARG A 233 -28.99 -11.29 -20.96
CA ARG A 233 -29.00 -11.38 -22.42
C ARG A 233 -29.84 -10.26 -23.02
N ILE A 234 -29.58 -9.97 -24.29
CA ILE A 234 -30.35 -9.03 -25.08
C ILE A 234 -30.79 -9.73 -26.35
N GLU A 235 -32.08 -9.62 -26.64
CA GLU A 235 -32.65 -10.04 -27.90
C GLU A 235 -33.25 -8.82 -28.60
N VAL A 236 -32.96 -8.68 -29.89
CA VAL A 236 -33.40 -7.55 -30.70
C VAL A 236 -34.44 -8.08 -31.68
N LYS A 237 -35.66 -7.55 -31.60
CA LYS A 237 -36.74 -7.88 -32.52
C LYS A 237 -37.14 -6.63 -33.29
N ARG A 238 -37.14 -6.74 -34.62
CA ARG A 238 -37.68 -5.68 -35.49
C ARG A 238 -39.19 -5.85 -35.58
N THR A 239 -39.92 -4.82 -35.16
CA THR A 239 -41.39 -4.82 -35.13
C THR A 239 -41.98 -4.09 -36.35
N SER A 240 -41.28 -3.09 -36.89
CA SER A 240 -41.64 -2.42 -38.15
C SER A 240 -40.40 -1.84 -38.87
N ALA A 241 -40.60 -1.04 -39.92
CA ALA A 241 -39.50 -0.39 -40.64
C ALA A 241 -38.64 0.51 -39.75
N ALA A 242 -39.23 1.17 -38.75
CA ALA A 242 -38.55 2.09 -37.83
C ALA A 242 -38.61 1.65 -36.36
N GLU A 243 -39.37 0.60 -36.02
CA GLU A 243 -39.58 0.17 -34.64
C GLU A 243 -38.78 -1.09 -34.31
N VAL A 244 -37.98 -0.99 -33.25
CA VAL A 244 -37.14 -2.06 -32.71
C VAL A 244 -37.52 -2.28 -31.25
N THR A 245 -37.81 -3.53 -30.89
CA THR A 245 -38.03 -3.95 -29.50
C THR A 245 -36.78 -4.64 -28.98
N LEU A 246 -36.20 -4.08 -27.93
CA LEU A 246 -35.12 -4.70 -27.16
C LEU A 246 -35.72 -5.50 -26.00
N SER A 247 -35.47 -6.80 -25.97
CA SER A 247 -35.81 -7.67 -24.83
C SER A 247 -34.56 -7.90 -23.99
N VAL A 248 -34.57 -7.45 -22.74
CA VAL A 248 -33.52 -7.67 -21.75
C VAL A 248 -33.93 -8.85 -20.88
N LEU A 249 -33.21 -9.97 -20.98
CA LEU A 249 -33.49 -11.21 -20.27
C LEU A 249 -32.49 -11.42 -19.15
N ILE A 250 -32.94 -11.49 -17.91
CA ILE A 250 -32.09 -11.75 -16.74
C ILE A 250 -32.63 -12.96 -15.96
N PRO A 251 -31.81 -14.00 -15.70
CA PRO A 251 -32.22 -15.13 -14.87
C PRO A 251 -32.63 -14.65 -13.47
N TYR A 252 -33.74 -15.14 -12.93
CA TYR A 252 -34.20 -14.74 -11.58
C TYR A 252 -33.15 -14.99 -10.49
N ARG A 253 -32.33 -16.05 -10.63
CA ARG A 253 -31.20 -16.35 -9.74
C ARG A 253 -30.11 -15.26 -9.69
N ASN A 254 -30.04 -14.39 -10.70
CA ASN A 254 -29.07 -13.30 -10.79
C ASN A 254 -29.64 -11.99 -10.21
N ILE A 255 -30.89 -11.97 -9.78
CA ILE A 255 -31.55 -10.78 -9.24
C ILE A 255 -31.46 -10.82 -7.71
N TRP A 256 -30.94 -9.76 -7.12
CA TRP A 256 -30.92 -9.60 -5.68
C TRP A 256 -32.22 -8.96 -5.18
N PHE A 257 -32.77 -9.51 -4.11
CA PHE A 257 -33.98 -9.02 -3.45
C PHE A 257 -33.69 -8.68 -1.99
N SER A 258 -34.38 -7.69 -1.43
CA SER A 258 -34.45 -7.50 0.02
C SER A 258 -35.74 -8.14 0.55
N SER A 259 -35.66 -8.69 1.76
CA SER A 259 -36.86 -9.12 2.47
C SER A 259 -37.50 -7.92 3.16
N GLN A 260 -38.78 -7.68 2.86
CA GLN A 260 -39.63 -6.73 3.57
C GLN A 260 -40.89 -7.47 4.04
N LYS A 261 -40.97 -7.73 5.35
CA LYS A 261 -42.03 -8.53 5.98
C LYS A 261 -42.11 -9.93 5.35
N ASP A 262 -43.19 -10.21 4.62
CA ASP A 262 -43.45 -11.51 3.95
C ASP A 262 -43.22 -11.46 2.44
N ARG A 263 -42.57 -10.40 1.93
CA ARG A 263 -42.30 -10.22 0.50
C ARG A 263 -40.84 -9.93 0.22
N LEU A 264 -40.42 -10.35 -0.96
CA LEU A 264 -39.12 -10.08 -1.56
C LEU A 264 -39.27 -8.95 -2.56
N GLU A 265 -38.55 -7.85 -2.35
CA GLU A 265 -38.69 -6.63 -3.15
C GLU A 265 -37.37 -6.19 -3.76
N THR A 266 -37.45 -5.69 -4.99
CA THR A 266 -36.34 -5.01 -5.66
C THR A 266 -36.84 -4.16 -6.82
N ALA A 267 -35.95 -3.40 -7.44
CA ALA A 267 -36.20 -2.74 -8.72
C ALA A 267 -35.00 -2.97 -9.64
N LEU A 268 -35.29 -3.20 -10.92
CA LEU A 268 -34.30 -3.23 -11.98
C LEU A 268 -34.40 -1.96 -12.80
N GLU A 269 -33.29 -1.25 -12.97
CA GLU A 269 -33.19 -0.08 -13.84
C GLU A 269 -32.50 -0.50 -15.14
N VAL A 270 -33.17 -0.28 -16.26
CA VAL A 270 -32.63 -0.54 -17.59
C VAL A 270 -32.44 0.79 -18.32
N ALA A 271 -31.21 1.10 -18.68
CA ALA A 271 -30.86 2.27 -19.47
C ALA A 271 -30.34 1.85 -20.85
N VAL A 272 -30.84 2.49 -21.90
CA VAL A 272 -30.46 2.26 -23.29
C VAL A 272 -29.95 3.57 -23.88
N GLU A 273 -28.75 3.53 -24.45
CA GLU A 273 -28.17 4.63 -25.23
C GLU A 273 -27.85 4.14 -26.63
N ILE A 274 -28.25 4.92 -27.64
CA ILE A 274 -28.02 4.63 -29.06
C ILE A 274 -27.14 5.73 -29.64
N PHE A 275 -26.11 5.32 -30.37
CA PHE A 275 -25.13 6.18 -31.01
C PHE A 275 -25.11 5.92 -32.51
N ASN A 276 -25.01 6.98 -33.31
CA ASN A 276 -24.78 6.86 -34.74
C ASN A 276 -23.33 6.43 -35.04
N PRO A 277 -22.96 6.12 -36.30
CA PRO A 277 -21.59 5.74 -36.65
C PRO A 277 -20.54 6.82 -36.40
N ALA A 278 -20.94 8.10 -36.34
CA ALA A 278 -20.07 9.21 -35.99
C ALA A 278 -19.80 9.30 -34.46
N GLY A 279 -20.46 8.48 -33.65
CA GLY A 279 -20.33 8.46 -32.19
C GLY A 279 -21.25 9.44 -31.46
N GLU A 280 -22.16 10.10 -32.16
CA GLU A 280 -23.12 11.02 -31.55
C GLU A 280 -24.30 10.24 -30.97
N ARG A 281 -24.70 10.58 -29.74
CA ARG A 281 -25.84 9.95 -29.07
C ARG A 281 -27.15 10.45 -29.70
N VAL A 282 -27.87 9.55 -30.36
CA VAL A 282 -29.15 9.85 -31.03
C VAL A 282 -30.37 9.53 -30.16
N LEU A 283 -30.22 8.64 -29.18
CA LEU A 283 -31.30 8.30 -28.24
C LEU A 283 -30.73 7.92 -26.88
N SER A 284 -31.42 8.32 -25.81
CA SER A 284 -31.17 7.87 -24.44
C SER A 284 -32.51 7.64 -23.75
N ARG A 285 -32.70 6.45 -23.18
CA ARG A 285 -33.93 6.08 -22.46
C ARG A 285 -33.57 5.29 -21.22
N SER A 286 -34.29 5.50 -20.12
CA SER A 286 -34.15 4.73 -18.90
C SER A 286 -35.53 4.36 -18.36
N GLN A 287 -35.68 3.15 -17.83
CA GLN A 287 -36.94 2.64 -17.29
C GLN A 287 -36.67 1.76 -16.06
N SER A 288 -37.52 1.91 -15.04
CA SER A 288 -37.47 1.12 -13.81
C SER A 288 -38.55 0.04 -13.83
N TYR A 289 -38.19 -1.15 -13.36
CA TYR A 289 -39.03 -2.35 -13.28
C TYR A 289 -39.06 -2.83 -11.83
N PRO A 290 -40.02 -2.35 -11.02
CA PRO A 290 -40.19 -2.82 -9.65
C PRO A 290 -40.69 -4.27 -9.63
N LEU A 291 -40.16 -5.06 -8.70
CA LEU A 291 -40.51 -6.47 -8.50
C LEU A 291 -40.89 -6.67 -7.03
N SER A 292 -42.02 -7.35 -6.80
CA SER A 292 -42.48 -7.78 -5.48
C SER A 292 -43.03 -9.20 -5.59
N LEU A 293 -42.38 -10.14 -4.93
CA LEU A 293 -42.65 -11.58 -5.03
C LEU A 293 -42.71 -12.22 -3.64
N THR A 294 -43.33 -13.39 -3.52
CA THR A 294 -43.20 -14.21 -2.31
C THR A 294 -42.04 -15.19 -2.48
N GLU A 295 -41.47 -15.70 -1.38
CA GLU A 295 -40.41 -16.71 -1.43
C GLU A 295 -40.81 -17.95 -2.25
N LYS A 296 -42.05 -18.41 -2.09
CA LYS A 296 -42.59 -19.55 -2.85
C LYS A 296 -42.55 -19.27 -4.36
N LYS A 297 -43.03 -18.10 -4.78
CA LYS A 297 -43.04 -17.71 -6.19
C LYS A 297 -41.62 -17.54 -6.75
N LEU A 298 -40.68 -17.06 -5.94
CA LEU A 298 -39.27 -16.97 -6.37
C LEU A 298 -38.67 -18.36 -6.60
N LYS A 299 -38.94 -19.34 -5.73
CA LYS A 299 -38.48 -20.73 -5.92
C LYS A 299 -38.99 -21.34 -7.24
N ASP A 300 -40.24 -21.07 -7.60
CA ASP A 300 -40.83 -21.55 -8.86
C ASP A 300 -40.19 -20.88 -10.10
N LEU A 301 -39.71 -19.64 -9.96
CA LEU A 301 -39.15 -18.83 -11.05
C LEU A 301 -37.62 -18.85 -11.13
N ILE A 302 -36.90 -19.40 -10.13
CA ILE A 302 -35.45 -19.22 -9.96
C ILE A 302 -34.61 -19.65 -11.18
N HIS A 303 -35.13 -20.59 -11.98
CA HIS A 303 -34.50 -21.11 -13.20
C HIS A 303 -35.01 -20.47 -14.50
N GLN A 304 -35.95 -19.54 -14.41
CA GLN A 304 -36.53 -18.81 -15.54
C GLN A 304 -35.86 -17.43 -15.70
N ASP A 305 -36.05 -16.83 -16.86
CA ASP A 305 -35.62 -15.46 -17.15
C ASP A 305 -36.78 -14.49 -16.93
N LEU A 306 -36.48 -13.35 -16.30
CA LEU A 306 -37.32 -12.16 -16.35
C LEU A 306 -37.03 -11.42 -17.65
N THR A 307 -38.06 -11.16 -18.45
CA THR A 307 -37.96 -10.39 -19.71
C THR A 307 -38.50 -8.98 -19.50
N MET A 308 -37.70 -7.98 -19.85
CA MET A 308 -38.07 -6.56 -19.86
C MET A 308 -37.97 -6.04 -21.30
N GLU A 309 -39.06 -5.47 -21.82
CA GLU A 309 -39.12 -5.00 -23.21
C GLU A 309 -39.06 -3.48 -23.30
N ILE A 310 -38.21 -2.98 -24.20
CA ILE A 310 -38.05 -1.55 -24.48
C ILE A 310 -38.26 -1.33 -25.97
N SER A 311 -39.32 -0.63 -26.33
CA SER A 311 -39.58 -0.20 -27.71
C SER A 311 -38.80 1.07 -28.03
N LEU A 312 -38.10 1.06 -29.16
CA LEU A 312 -37.34 2.16 -29.71
C LEU A 312 -37.84 2.49 -31.11
N ILE A 313 -37.90 3.78 -31.43
CA ILE A 313 -38.16 4.28 -32.78
C ILE A 313 -36.85 4.87 -33.28
N LEU A 314 -36.34 4.32 -34.38
CA LEU A 314 -35.05 4.66 -34.99
C LEU A 314 -35.23 4.81 -36.49
N GLU A 315 -34.56 5.79 -37.07
CA GLU A 315 -34.47 5.93 -38.53
C GLU A 315 -33.68 4.75 -39.15
N PRO A 316 -33.88 4.44 -40.45
CA PRO A 316 -33.10 3.41 -41.12
C PRO A 316 -31.59 3.72 -41.07
N GLY A 317 -30.78 2.74 -40.67
CA GLY A 317 -29.35 2.96 -40.49
C GLY A 317 -28.66 1.94 -39.59
N GLU A 318 -27.36 2.17 -39.39
CA GLU A 318 -26.52 1.37 -38.49
C GLU A 318 -26.20 2.17 -37.23
N TYR A 319 -26.39 1.53 -36.07
CA TYR A 319 -26.23 2.16 -34.77
C TYR A 319 -25.41 1.28 -33.83
N ASN A 320 -24.70 1.92 -32.91
CA ASN A 320 -24.13 1.27 -31.74
C ASN A 320 -25.06 1.47 -30.56
N ALA A 321 -25.50 0.37 -29.94
CA ALA A 321 -26.35 0.39 -28.77
C ALA A 321 -25.57 0.00 -27.52
N THR A 322 -25.84 0.70 -26.43
CA THR A 322 -25.35 0.38 -25.09
C THR A 322 -26.57 0.16 -24.19
N VAL A 323 -26.68 -1.02 -23.60
CA VAL A 323 -27.70 -1.34 -22.59
C VAL A 323 -27.01 -1.55 -21.26
N SER A 324 -27.47 -0.84 -20.24
CA SER A 324 -27.02 -0.98 -18.86
C SER A 324 -28.18 -1.46 -18.00
N LEU A 325 -27.93 -2.47 -17.17
CA LEU A 325 -28.89 -3.03 -16.22
C LEU A 325 -28.33 -2.87 -14.82
N LYS A 326 -29.16 -2.34 -13.91
CA LYS A 326 -28.79 -2.15 -12.50
C LYS A 326 -29.86 -2.76 -11.60
N ASN A 327 -29.44 -3.53 -10.61
CA ASN A 327 -30.29 -4.00 -9.53
C ASN A 327 -30.16 -3.06 -8.33
N VAL A 328 -31.23 -2.31 -8.03
CA VAL A 328 -31.21 -1.23 -7.04
C VAL A 328 -30.88 -1.75 -5.63
N THR A 329 -31.38 -2.95 -5.29
CA THR A 329 -31.26 -3.50 -3.92
C THR A 329 -29.90 -4.14 -3.64
N GLY A 330 -29.34 -4.86 -4.61
CA GLY A 330 -28.07 -5.57 -4.49
C GLY A 330 -26.87 -4.82 -5.06
N LYS A 331 -27.08 -3.59 -5.58
CA LYS A 331 -26.08 -2.75 -6.27
C LYS A 331 -25.40 -3.41 -7.50
N GLY A 332 -25.87 -4.60 -7.92
CA GLY A 332 -25.41 -5.30 -9.13
C GLY A 332 -25.58 -4.42 -10.35
N GLU A 333 -24.54 -4.32 -11.19
CA GLU A 333 -24.61 -3.61 -12.47
C GLU A 333 -24.04 -4.49 -13.60
N GLY A 334 -24.60 -4.36 -14.79
CA GLY A 334 -24.06 -4.99 -15.98
C GLY A 334 -24.27 -4.09 -17.19
N LYS A 335 -23.37 -4.20 -18.17
CA LYS A 335 -23.41 -3.38 -19.39
C LYS A 335 -23.10 -4.26 -20.60
N LYS A 336 -23.89 -4.11 -21.66
CA LYS A 336 -23.65 -4.78 -22.95
C LYS A 336 -23.71 -3.78 -24.10
N GLN A 337 -22.82 -3.97 -25.06
CA GLN A 337 -22.71 -3.17 -26.27
C GLN A 337 -22.87 -4.06 -27.49
N PHE A 338 -23.64 -3.62 -28.47
CA PHE A 338 -23.89 -4.37 -29.70
C PHE A 338 -24.31 -3.40 -30.82
N ARG A 339 -24.31 -3.90 -32.05
CA ARG A 339 -24.75 -3.13 -33.22
C ARG A 339 -26.21 -3.44 -33.53
N ILE A 340 -26.96 -2.41 -33.88
CA ILE A 340 -28.33 -2.51 -34.38
C ILE A 340 -28.33 -2.03 -35.82
N LYS A 341 -28.97 -2.80 -36.69
CA LYS A 341 -29.26 -2.39 -38.07
C LYS A 341 -30.77 -2.29 -38.22
N VAL A 342 -31.24 -1.09 -38.51
CA VAL A 342 -32.66 -0.77 -38.75
C VAL A 342 -32.86 -0.63 -40.24
#